data_AF-A0A944XQT5-F1
#
_entry.id   AF-A0A944XQT5-F1
#
_cell.length_a   1.000
_cell.length_b   1.000
_cell.length_c   1.000
_cell.angle_alpha   90.00
_cell.angle_beta   90.00
_cell.angle_gamma   90.00
#
_symmetry.space_group_name_H-M   'P 1'
#
loop_
_entity.id
_entity.type
_entity.pdbx_description
1 polymer ?
#
loop_
_entity_poly.entity_id
_entity_poly.type
_entity_poly.pdbx_seq_one_letter_code
_entity_poly.pdbx_strand_id
1 'polypeptide(L)' 'MKLSKDSILKKIKKKAVRPMKVSELALALGITEVQRRDFRNQIKLMAEEGTLVRLRGGRYGLPDKMNL' A
#
# COMPACT_ATOMS: atom_id res chain seq x y z
N MET A 1 5.56 -8.63 14.82
CA MET A 1 4.77 -7.41 14.52
C MET A 1 3.68 -7.77 13.51
N LYS A 2 2.40 -7.80 13.92
CA LYS A 2 1.28 -8.16 13.02
C LYS A 2 1.08 -7.04 12.00
N LEU A 3 1.15 -7.41 10.72
CA LEU A 3 0.94 -6.49 9.61
C LEU A 3 -0.58 -6.31 9.37
N SER A 4 -1.25 -5.55 10.24
CA SER A 4 -2.69 -5.31 10.10
C SER A 4 -2.98 -4.28 8.99
N LYS A 5 -4.07 -4.49 8.24
CA LYS A 5 -4.54 -3.60 7.16
C LYS A 5 -4.58 -2.13 7.60
N ASP A 6 -5.10 -1.85 8.79
CA ASP A 6 -5.20 -0.48 9.32
C ASP A 6 -3.85 0.19 9.57
N SER A 7 -2.85 -0.59 10.01
CA SER A 7 -1.49 -0.10 10.23
C SER A 7 -0.82 0.26 8.91
N ILE A 8 -1.04 -0.57 7.88
CA ILE A 8 -0.60 -0.29 6.51
C ILE A 8 -1.28 0.98 6.00
N LEU A 9 -2.60 1.08 6.13
CA LEU A 9 -3.38 2.22 5.64
C LEU A 9 -2.95 3.53 6.31
N LYS A 10 -2.80 3.56 7.64
CA LYS A 10 -2.31 4.73 8.38
C LYS A 10 -0.91 5.14 7.95
N LYS A 11 -0.01 4.17 7.76
CA LYS A 11 1.36 4.44 7.28
C LYS A 11 1.36 4.96 5.84
N ILE A 12 0.54 4.41 4.95
CA ILE A 12 0.38 4.91 3.58
C ILE A 12 -0.22 6.33 3.62
N LYS A 13 -1.26 6.60 4.41
CA LYS A 13 -1.86 7.94 4.53
C LYS A 13 -0.87 8.99 5.05
N LYS A 14 0.03 8.60 5.97
CA LYS A 14 1.04 9.50 6.53
C LYS A 14 2.29 9.65 5.65
N LYS A 15 2.73 8.60 4.93
CA LYS A 15 4.00 8.59 4.18
C LYS A 15 3.83 8.64 2.66
N ALA A 16 2.75 8.13 2.10
CA ALA A 16 2.49 8.12 0.67
C ALA A 16 1.82 9.44 0.26
N VAL A 17 2.65 10.40 -0.14
CA VAL A 17 2.18 11.68 -0.72
C VAL A 17 1.70 11.48 -2.16
N ARG A 18 2.22 10.47 -2.85
CA ARG A 18 1.94 10.14 -4.25
C ARG A 18 1.72 8.63 -4.42
N PRO A 19 1.21 8.19 -5.58
CA PRO A 19 1.15 6.77 -5.92
C PRO A 19 2.55 6.14 -6.00
N MET A 20 2.78 5.12 -5.18
CA MET A 20 4.07 4.47 -5.01
C MET A 20 4.01 3.00 -5.42
N LYS A 21 5.13 2.44 -5.89
CA LYS A 21 5.23 1.02 -6.18
C LYS A 21 5.18 0.22 -4.87
N VAL A 22 4.74 -1.05 -4.94
CA VAL A 22 4.72 -1.93 -3.75
C VAL A 22 6.10 -2.05 -3.11
N SER A 23 7.16 -2.05 -3.92
CA SER A 23 8.55 -2.08 -3.46
C SER A 23 8.91 -0.84 -2.64
N GLU A 24 8.47 0.34 -3.07
CA GLU A 24 8.72 1.61 -2.38
C GLU A 24 7.88 1.70 -1.10
N LEU A 25 6.62 1.23 -1.14
CA LEU A 25 5.79 1.11 0.06
C LEU A 25 6.43 0.16 1.07
N ALA A 26 6.89 -1.01 0.64
CA ALA A 26 7.58 -1.97 1.50
C ALA A 26 8.77 -1.31 2.22
N LEU A 27 9.60 -0.56 1.49
CA LEU A 27 10.73 0.18 2.07
C LEU A 27 10.26 1.27 3.05
N ALA A 28 9.31 2.11 2.65
CA ALA A 28 8.79 3.20 3.48
C ALA A 28 8.11 2.70 4.77
N LEU A 29 7.51 1.51 4.74
CA LEU A 29 6.86 0.88 5.89
C LEU A 29 7.82 0.04 6.76
N GLY A 30 9.05 -0.22 6.30
CA GLY A 30 10.03 -1.07 6.98
C GLY A 30 9.71 -2.57 6.87
N ILE A 31 9.13 -2.99 5.76
CA ILE A 31 8.76 -4.40 5.51
C ILE A 31 10.01 -5.19 5.15
N THR A 32 10.27 -6.23 5.93
CA THR A 32 11.37 -7.16 5.71
C THR A 32 11.09 -8.07 4.50
N GLU A 33 12.11 -8.70 3.93
CA GLU A 33 11.93 -9.59 2.76
C GLU A 33 10.98 -10.75 3.03
N VAL A 34 11.04 -11.32 4.24
CA VAL A 34 10.14 -12.41 4.67
C VAL A 34 8.68 -11.97 4.62
N GLN A 35 8.39 -10.74 5.03
CA GLN A 35 7.04 -10.16 5.03
C GLN A 35 6.62 -9.57 3.68
N ARG A 36 7.55 -9.47 2.73
CA ARG A 36 7.33 -8.78 1.44
C ARG A 36 6.33 -9.52 0.57
N ARG A 37 6.29 -10.85 0.64
CA ARG A 37 5.31 -11.68 -0.07
C ARG A 37 3.90 -11.40 0.44
N ASP A 38 3.71 -11.49 1.75
CA ASP A 38 2.41 -11.27 2.39
C ASP A 38 1.94 -9.83 2.19
N PHE A 39 2.85 -8.87 2.33
CA PHE A 39 2.56 -7.46 2.07
C PHE A 39 2.10 -7.22 0.63
N ARG A 40 2.74 -7.83 -0.38
CA ARG A 40 2.32 -7.71 -1.77
C ARG A 40 0.89 -8.23 -1.99
N ASN A 41 0.56 -9.37 -1.39
CA ASN A 41 -0.79 -9.93 -1.49
C ASN A 41 -1.81 -9.03 -0.80
N GLN A 42 -1.47 -8.50 0.37
CA GLN A 42 -2.34 -7.60 1.12
C GLN A 42 -2.62 -6.29 0.39
N ILE A 43 -1.61 -5.71 -0.27
CA ILE A 43 -1.78 -4.50 -1.10
C ILE A 43 -2.69 -4.77 -2.30
N LYS A 44 -2.60 -5.95 -2.93
CA LYS A 44 -3.51 -6.35 -4.01
C LYS A 44 -4.94 -6.50 -3.51
N LEU A 45 -5.14 -7.20 -2.41
CA LEU A 45 -6.47 -7.35 -1.77
C LEU A 45 -7.06 -6.00 -1.39
N MET A 46 -6.27 -5.10 -0.80
CA MET A 46 -6.74 -3.75 -0.48
C MET A 46 -7.10 -2.93 -1.73
N ALA A 47 -6.47 -3.21 -2.87
CA ALA A 47 -6.83 -2.57 -4.14
C ALA A 47 -8.12 -3.15 -4.74
N GLU A 48 -8.33 -4.45 -4.59
CA GLU A 48 -9.59 -5.13 -4.98
C GLU A 48 -10.76 -4.69 -4.09
N GLU A 49 -10.52 -4.49 -2.79
CA GLU A 49 -11.48 -3.97 -1.81
C GLU A 49 -11.76 -2.46 -1.98
N GLY A 50 -11.09 -1.78 -2.91
CA GLY A 50 -11.25 -0.35 -3.16
C GLY A 50 -10.64 0.55 -2.08
N THR A 51 -9.92 0.00 -1.10
CA THR A 51 -9.22 0.79 -0.07
C THR A 51 -7.92 1.41 -0.59
N LEU A 52 -7.35 0.84 -1.65
CA LEU A 52 -6.27 1.39 -2.45
C LEU A 52 -6.68 1.43 -3.92
N VAL A 53 -6.08 2.33 -4.69
CA VAL A 53 -6.27 2.38 -6.14
C VAL A 53 -4.98 1.95 -6.81
N ARG A 54 -5.08 0.92 -7.67
CA ARG A 54 -3.98 0.52 -8.55
C ARG A 54 -3.97 1.39 -9.79
N LEU A 55 -2.89 2.14 -9.98
CA LEU A 55 -2.66 2.99 -11.14
C LEU A 55 -1.78 2.32 -12.19
N ARG A 56 -1.75 2.95 -13.38
CA ARG A 56 -0.80 2.61 -14.44
C ARG A 56 0.64 2.57 -13.93
N GLY A 57 1.40 1.58 -14.41
CA GLY A 57 2.78 1.35 -13.99
C GLY A 57 2.94 0.61 -12.65
N GLY A 58 1.88 -0.01 -12.12
CA GLY A 58 1.96 -0.83 -10.91
C GLY A 58 2.12 -0.01 -9.63
N ARG A 59 1.64 1.23 -9.63
CA ARG A 59 1.64 2.13 -8.49
C ARG A 59 0.34 2.02 -7.73
N TYR A 60 0.39 2.21 -6.42
CA TYR A 60 -0.76 2.16 -5.52
C TYR A 60 -0.89 3.49 -4.80
N GLY A 61 -2.12 4.01 -4.74
CA GLY A 61 -2.47 5.27 -4.08
C GLY A 61 -3.73 5.11 -3.23
N LEU A 62 -4.04 6.14 -2.43
CA LEU A 62 -5.28 6.20 -1.68
C LEU A 62 -6.42 6.74 -2.56
N PRO A 63 -7.65 6.16 -2.47
CA PRO A 63 -8.83 6.67 -3.17
C PRO A 63 -9.16 8.09 -2.74
N ASP A 64 -9.13 8.40 -1.43
CA ASP A 64 -9.44 9.74 -0.86
C ASP A 64 -8.62 10.92 -1.46
N LYS A 65 -7.45 10.65 -2.04
CA LYS A 65 -6.63 11.70 -2.69
C LYS A 65 -6.87 11.80 -4.20
N MET A 66 -7.73 10.94 -4.74
CA MET A 66 -8.22 10.97 -6.10
C MET A 66 -9.70 11.31 -6.00
N ASN A 67 -10.06 12.60 -6.09
CA ASN A 67 -11.43 12.99 -6.42
C ASN A 67 -11.78 12.34 -7.77
N LEU A 68 -12.30 11.11 -7.73
CA LEU A 68 -13.04 10.48 -8.82
C LEU A 68 -14.49 10.93 -8.71
#